data_AF-A0A9P9H061-F1
#
_entry.id   AF-A0A9P9H061-F1
#
_cell.length_a   1.000
_cell.length_b   1.000
_cell.length_c   1.000
_cell.angle_alpha   90.00
_cell.angle_beta   90.00
_cell.angle_gamma   90.00
#
_symmetry.space_group_name_H-M   'P 1'
#
loop_
_entity.id
_entity.type
_entity.pdbx_description
1 polymer ?
#
loop_
_entity_poly.entity_id
_entity_poly.type
_entity_poly.pdbx_seq_one_letter_code
_entity_poly.pdbx_strand_id
1 'polypeptide(L)' 'MGETTAVRIWTIDSGQQLHKLDGHTAEVNSVAIHTEKHLCVSGSSDLTYRIWSLSEGSCLRTISGELSGMCQILQEQ' A
#
# COMPACT_ATOMS: atom_id res chain seq x y z
N MET A 1 -7.45 -2.99 17.43
CA MET A 1 -8.23 -2.96 16.18
C MET A 1 -7.27 -2.73 15.01
N GLY A 2 -6.49 -3.75 14.63
CA GLY A 2 -5.36 -3.62 13.70
C GLY A 2 -5.58 -4.23 12.31
N GLU A 3 -6.84 -4.43 11.91
CA GLU A 3 -7.15 -5.16 10.66
C GLU A 3 -7.42 -4.26 9.46
N THR A 4 -7.77 -2.99 9.69
CA THR A 4 -8.18 -2.01 8.66
C THR A 4 -7.02 -1.23 8.04
N THR A 5 -5.81 -1.39 8.57
CA THR A 5 -4.61 -0.68 8.10
C THR A 5 -3.76 -1.53 7.14
N ALA A 6 -4.10 -2.81 6.95
CA ALA A 6 -3.35 -3.71 6.10
C ALA A 6 -4.12 -4.01 4.81
N VAL A 7 -3.44 -3.95 3.67
CA VAL A 7 -3.99 -4.45 2.40
C VAL A 7 -3.66 -5.94 2.30
N ARG A 8 -4.61 -6.78 1.87
CA ARG A 8 -4.40 -8.22 1.73
C ARG A 8 -4.67 -8.65 0.30
N ILE A 9 -3.78 -9.50 -0.21
CA ILE A 9 -3.88 -10.09 -1.55
C ILE A 9 -4.30 -11.54 -1.40
N TRP A 10 -5.26 -11.97 -2.20
CA TRP A 10 -5.85 -13.31 -2.15
C TRP A 10 -5.87 -13.91 -3.54
N THR A 11 -5.69 -15.23 -3.64
CA THR A 11 -6.05 -15.97 -4.85
C THR A 11 -7.57 -16.02 -4.99
N ILE A 12 -8.07 -15.82 -6.21
CA ILE A 12 -9.52 -15.98 -6.47
C ILE A 12 -9.90 -17.46 -6.44
N ASP A 13 -9.03 -18.34 -6.97
CA ASP A 13 -9.35 -19.75 -7.16
C ASP A 13 -9.41 -20.54 -5.85
N SER A 14 -8.49 -20.29 -4.92
CA SER A 14 -8.40 -21.01 -3.64
C SER A 14 -8.83 -20.18 -2.42
N GLY A 15 -9.04 -18.87 -2.58
CA GLY A 15 -9.32 -17.96 -1.47
C GLY A 15 -8.18 -17.86 -0.46
N GLN A 16 -6.97 -18.25 -0.83
CA GLN A 16 -5.81 -18.23 0.05
C GLN A 16 -5.15 -16.86 0.06
N GLN A 17 -4.76 -16.38 1.24
CA GLN A 17 -4.02 -15.13 1.36
C GLN A 17 -2.60 -15.34 0.82
N LEU A 18 -2.24 -14.60 -0.23
CA LEU A 18 -0.88 -14.60 -0.78
C LEU A 18 0.02 -13.68 0.04
N HIS A 19 -0.44 -12.45 0.27
CA HIS A 19 0.36 -11.43 0.93
C HIS A 19 -0.49 -10.57 1.86
N LYS A 20 0.14 -10.12 2.95
CA LYS A 20 -0.35 -9.06 3.82
C LYS A 20 0.62 -7.89 3.71
N LEU A 21 0.11 -6.77 3.26
CA LEU A 21 0.83 -5.54 2.99
C LEU A 21 0.65 -4.62 4.19
N ASP A 22 1.54 -4.76 5.16
CA ASP A 22 1.57 -3.93 6.37
C ASP A 22 2.38 -2.64 6.11
N GLY A 23 1.86 -1.51 6.56
CA GLY A 23 2.59 -0.24 6.47
C GLY A 23 1.75 1.00 6.72
N HIS A 24 0.45 0.99 6.39
CA HIS A 24 -0.40 2.12 6.76
C HIS A 24 -0.58 2.19 8.27
N THR A 25 -0.58 3.42 8.80
CA THR A 25 -0.77 3.69 10.23
C THR A 25 -2.20 4.06 10.58
N ALA A 26 -3.05 4.23 9.56
CA ALA A 26 -4.49 4.47 9.70
C ALA A 26 -5.27 3.67 8.63
N GLU A 27 -6.60 3.83 8.64
CA GLU A 27 -7.51 3.08 7.77
C GLU A 27 -7.17 3.25 6.29
N VAL A 28 -7.23 2.14 5.54
CA VAL A 28 -7.11 2.17 4.08
C VAL A 28 -8.48 2.46 3.50
N ASN A 29 -8.60 3.60 2.82
CA ASN A 29 -9.88 4.08 2.30
C ASN A 29 -10.07 3.76 0.80
N SER A 30 -8.98 3.46 0.10
CA SER A 30 -9.01 3.21 -1.35
C SER A 30 -7.91 2.24 -1.77
N VAL A 31 -8.21 1.40 -2.76
CA VAL A 31 -7.26 0.49 -3.40
C VAL A 31 -7.48 0.48 -4.92
N ALA A 32 -6.39 0.44 -5.69
CA ALA A 32 -6.40 0.33 -7.15
C ALA A 32 -5.34 -0.69 -7.59
N ILE A 33 -5.65 -1.46 -8.64
CA ILE A 33 -4.77 -2.51 -9.17
C ILE A 33 -4.38 -2.17 -10.61
N HIS A 34 -3.11 -2.39 -10.93
CA HIS A 34 -2.59 -2.33 -12.28
C HIS A 34 -2.01 -3.70 -12.66
N THR A 35 -2.82 -4.50 -13.35
CA THR A 35 -2.55 -5.93 -13.63
C THR A 35 -1.31 -6.14 -14.49
N GLU A 36 -1.10 -5.33 -15.54
CA GLU A 36 0.02 -5.48 -16.48
C GLU A 36 1.40 -5.38 -15.83
N LYS A 37 1.53 -4.55 -14.78
CA LYS A 37 2.79 -4.39 -14.04
C LYS A 37 2.76 -5.07 -12.68
N HIS A 38 1.70 -5.82 -12.37
CA HIS A 38 1.50 -6.44 -11.07
C HIS A 38 1.66 -5.45 -9.89
N LEU A 39 1.05 -4.27 -10.01
CA LEU A 39 1.11 -3.23 -8.98
C LEU A 39 -0.23 -3.02 -8.29
N CYS A 40 -0.17 -2.65 -7.03
CA CYS A 40 -1.31 -2.19 -6.25
C CYS A 40 -1.00 -0.81 -5.67
N VAL A 41 -1.98 0.08 -5.65
CA VAL A 41 -1.90 1.38 -4.98
C VAL A 41 -2.96 1.43 -3.91
N SER A 42 -2.58 1.78 -2.68
CA SER A 42 -3.52 2.02 -1.59
C SER A 42 -3.41 3.45 -1.10
N GLY A 43 -4.54 4.05 -0.75
CA GLY A 43 -4.63 5.36 -0.10
C GLY A 43 -5.23 5.21 1.30
N SER A 44 -4.63 5.88 2.27
CA SER A 44 -5.04 5.79 3.68
C SER A 44 -5.29 7.15 4.31
N SER A 45 -6.06 7.15 5.39
CA SER A 45 -6.22 8.29 6.31
C SER A 45 -4.90 8.74 6.96
N ASP A 46 -3.81 7.97 6.83
CA ASP A 46 -2.48 8.35 7.29
C ASP A 46 -1.79 9.40 6.40
N LEU A 47 -2.54 9.97 5.46
CA LEU A 47 -2.09 10.94 4.47
C LEU A 47 -1.04 10.36 3.52
N THR A 48 -0.95 9.04 3.36
CA THR A 48 -0.04 8.41 2.40
C THR A 48 -0.77 7.60 1.34
N TYR A 49 -0.15 7.56 0.16
CA TYR A 49 -0.40 6.57 -0.85
C TYR A 49 0.78 5.60 -0.89
N ARG A 50 0.51 4.30 -0.91
CA ARG A 50 1.55 3.27 -1.00
C ARG A 50 1.39 2.48 -2.28
N ILE A 51 2.50 2.25 -2.97
CA ILE A 51 2.60 1.39 -4.15
C ILE A 51 3.24 0.08 -3.71
N TRP A 52 2.59 -1.02 -4.07
CA TRP A 52 2.96 -2.37 -3.67
C TRP A 52 3.20 -3.25 -4.89
N SER A 53 4.16 -4.16 -4.77
CA SER A 53 4.35 -5.27 -5.70
C SER A 53 3.36 -6.37 -5.35
N LEU A 54 2.46 -6.73 -6.28
CA LEU A 54 1.55 -7.86 -6.11
C LEU A 54 2.28 -9.20 -6.16
N SER A 55 3.42 -9.26 -6.86
CA SER A 55 4.23 -10.47 -7.02
C SER A 55 5.10 -10.76 -5.80
N GLU A 56 5.64 -9.71 -5.17
CA GLU A 56 6.57 -9.85 -4.04
C GLU A 56 5.92 -9.58 -2.69
N GLY A 57 4.74 -8.95 -2.67
CA GLY A 57 4.06 -8.57 -1.44
C GLY A 57 4.77 -7.47 -0.64
N SER A 58 5.57 -6.63 -1.32
CA SER A 58 6.42 -5.61 -0.69
C SER A 58 5.97 -4.20 -1.05
N CYS A 59 6.25 -3.24 -0.16
CA CYS A 59 6.04 -1.81 -0.42
C CYS A 59 7.17 -1.30 -1.32
N LEU A 60 6.85 -0.90 -2.54
CA LEU A 60 7.83 -0.34 -3.48
C LEU A 60 8.03 1.15 -3.24
N ARG A 61 6.97 1.87 -2.87
CA ARG A 61 7.04 3.32 -2.67
C ARG A 61 5.93 3.81 -1.73
N THR A 62 6.28 4.78 -0.90
CA THR A 62 5.31 5.57 -0.12
C THR A 62 5.35 7.01 -0.62
N ILE A 63 4.18 7.59 -0.85
CA ILE A 63 3.99 8.95 -1.33
C ILE A 63 3.17 9.67 -0.26
N SER A 64 3.75 10.67 0.38
CA SER A 64 3.00 11.52 1.32
C SER A 64 2.12 12.49 0.52
N GLY A 65 0.84 12.49 0.84
CA GLY A 65 -0.17 13.42 0.34
C GLY A 65 -0.31 14.67 1.19
N GLU A 66 0.58 14.91 2.16
CA GLU A 66 0.62 16.19 2.88
C GLU A 66 0.72 17.33 1.86
N LEU A 67 -0.33 18.16 1.82
CA LEU A 67 -0.38 19.35 0.99
C LEU A 67 0.85 20.21 1.30
N SER A 68 1.73 20.37 0.31
CA SER A 68 2.54 21.58 0.11
C SER A 68 3.05 22.23 1.40
N GLY A 69 4.26 21.89 1.86
CA GLY A 69 4.88 22.75 2.87
C GLY A 69 6.27 22.45 3.35
N MET A 70 6.73 21.20 3.39
CA MET A 70 8.07 20.93 3.92
C MET A 70 8.75 19.79 3.16
N CYS A 71 9.91 20.11 2.59
CA CYS A 71 10.85 19.17 2.03
C CYS A 71 11.13 18.06 3.04
N GLN A 72 10.63 16.85 2.80
CA GLN A 72 11.26 15.66 3.34
C GLN A 72 11.94 14.93 2.20
N ILE A 73 13.20 15.32 2.01
CA ILE A 73 14.22 14.56 1.31
C ILE A 73 14.15 13.10 1.75
N LEU A 74 14.01 12.22 0.75
CA LEU A 74 14.17 10.78 0.86
C LEU A 74 15.54 10.50 1.52
N GLN A 75 15.58 9.70 2.58
CA GLN A 75 16.79 8.94 2.89
C GLN A 75 16.63 7.54 2.32
N GLU A 76 17.38 7.28 1.26
CA GLU A 76 17.82 5.93 0.89
C GLU A 76 18.99 5.57 1.82
N GLN A 77 18.93 4.42 2.48
CA GLN A 77 20.09 3.66 2.96
C GLN A 77 19.98 2.26 2.39
#